data_AF-A0A5Y7FKT7-F1
#
_entry.id   AF-A0A5Y7FKT7-F1
#
_cell.length_a   1.000
_cell.length_b   1.000
_cell.length_c   1.000
_cell.angle_alpha   90.00
_cell.angle_beta   90.00
_cell.angle_gamma   90.00
#
_symmetry.space_group_name_H-M   'P 1'
#
loop_
_entity.id
_entity.type
_entity.pdbx_description
1 polymer ?
#
loop_
_entity_poly.entity_id
_entity_poly.type
_entity_poly.pdbx_seq_one_letter_code
_entity_poly.pdbx_strand_id
1 'polypeptide(L)'
;GIKRTSKLEYRISYDDEKEIKAIVFIIGGYGANANIYFLDSYRNYIAKNFDVVTINVFYHCFCARQSIDQKYNPKLIPNKDDLERINNILKNINLGHLLANEDNFEQIIPFIEQRAGEIKQAGLVDESQKIGLSCDFIPPNGDYQNFGIMAALDHINALKDLVKRFPKLADLPKIYGGGSYGGYLSLLIAKIAPWYVDGVIDNSGSALPPLNYILGREMESGCDYVLNSSHILI
;
A
#
# COMPACT_ATOMS: atom_id res chain seq x y z
N GLY A 1 3.68 17.72 16.88
CA GLY A 1 2.94 16.71 16.10
C GLY A 1 3.91 15.78 15.42
N ILE A 2 3.47 14.57 15.05
CA ILE A 2 4.30 13.61 14.31
C ILE A 2 4.55 14.16 12.90
N LYS A 3 5.82 14.36 12.54
CA LYS A 3 6.22 15.02 11.29
C LYS A 3 6.58 13.96 10.26
N ARG A 4 6.10 14.13 9.02
CA ARG A 4 6.60 13.34 7.88
C ARG A 4 8.09 13.63 7.67
N THR A 5 8.85 12.58 7.42
CA THR A 5 10.27 12.66 7.01
C THR A 5 10.42 12.77 5.50
N SER A 6 9.36 12.44 4.74
CA SER A 6 9.29 12.46 3.27
C SER A 6 8.28 13.48 2.73
N LYS A 7 8.50 13.96 1.51
CA LYS A 7 7.52 14.77 0.77
C LYS A 7 6.33 13.90 0.37
N LEU A 8 5.13 14.50 0.37
CA LEU A 8 3.92 13.85 -0.12
C LEU A 8 3.84 13.95 -1.65
N GLU A 9 3.71 12.82 -2.33
CA GLU A 9 3.38 12.75 -3.76
C GLU A 9 1.86 12.75 -3.94
N TYR A 10 1.35 13.61 -4.80
CA TYR A 10 -0.02 13.53 -5.31
C TYR A 10 0.00 13.89 -6.80
N ARG A 11 -0.90 13.28 -7.57
CA ARG A 11 -1.00 13.47 -9.02
C ARG A 11 -2.38 13.96 -9.37
N ILE A 12 -2.44 14.89 -10.31
CA ILE A 12 -3.70 15.47 -10.79
C ILE A 12 -3.85 15.22 -12.29
N SER A 13 -5.09 15.01 -12.73
CA SER A 13 -5.47 15.04 -14.14
C SER A 13 -6.72 15.89 -14.31
N TYR A 14 -6.74 16.73 -15.34
CA TYR A 14 -7.87 17.56 -15.74
C TYR A 14 -7.78 17.80 -17.25
N ASP A 15 -8.90 18.17 -17.85
CA ASP A 15 -9.00 18.58 -19.24
C ASP A 15 -9.02 20.12 -19.28
N ASP A 16 -8.00 20.73 -19.86
CA ASP A 16 -7.82 22.19 -19.88
C ASP A 16 -8.71 22.91 -20.89
N GLU A 17 -9.40 22.18 -21.77
CA GLU A 17 -10.44 22.71 -22.64
C GLU A 17 -11.78 22.89 -21.92
N LYS A 18 -11.93 22.32 -20.72
CA LYS A 18 -13.19 22.33 -19.94
C LYS A 18 -13.13 23.26 -18.75
N GLU A 19 -14.26 23.90 -18.45
CA GLU A 19 -14.43 24.61 -17.19
C GLU A 19 -14.55 23.58 -16.04
N ILE A 20 -13.58 23.57 -15.13
CA ILE A 20 -13.57 22.63 -14.00
C ILE A 20 -14.65 23.01 -12.99
N LYS A 21 -15.53 22.06 -12.67
CA LYS A 21 -16.69 22.21 -11.79
C LYS A 21 -16.54 21.54 -10.43
N ALA A 22 -15.60 20.61 -10.25
CA ALA A 22 -15.34 19.98 -8.96
C ALA A 22 -13.90 19.42 -8.86
N ILE A 23 -13.47 19.21 -7.61
CA ILE A 23 -12.26 18.47 -7.24
C ILE A 23 -12.68 17.07 -6.78
N VAL A 24 -12.12 16.03 -7.41
CA VAL A 24 -12.45 14.62 -7.12
C VAL A 24 -11.21 13.86 -6.70
N PHE A 25 -11.15 13.44 -5.44
CA PHE A 25 -10.15 12.51 -4.95
C PHE A 25 -10.59 11.07 -5.23
N ILE A 26 -9.74 10.31 -5.91
CA ILE A 26 -9.91 8.89 -6.18
C ILE A 26 -8.97 8.13 -5.23
N ILE A 27 -9.55 7.52 -4.21
CA ILE A 27 -8.83 6.84 -3.14
C ILE A 27 -8.90 5.34 -3.36
N GLY A 28 -7.74 4.73 -3.63
CA GLY A 28 -7.62 3.29 -3.82
C GLY A 28 -7.85 2.50 -2.53
N GLY A 29 -8.16 1.20 -2.69
CA GLY A 29 -8.23 0.26 -1.57
C GLY A 29 -6.88 0.01 -0.90
N TYR A 30 -6.88 -0.80 0.15
CA TYR A 30 -5.63 -1.15 0.84
C TYR A 30 -4.76 -1.96 -0.12
N GLY A 31 -3.53 -1.51 -0.38
CA GLY A 31 -2.69 -2.13 -1.40
C GLY A 31 -2.89 -1.62 -2.82
N ALA A 32 -3.55 -0.47 -3.01
CA ALA A 32 -3.67 0.17 -4.33
C ALA A 32 -2.32 0.39 -5.03
N ASN A 33 -1.22 0.47 -4.26
CA ASN A 33 0.13 0.56 -4.79
C ASN A 33 0.57 -0.66 -5.61
N ALA A 34 -0.14 -1.78 -5.55
CA ALA A 34 0.20 -3.01 -6.27
C ALA A 34 0.37 -2.79 -7.78
N ASN A 35 -0.37 -1.84 -8.35
CA ASN A 35 -0.26 -1.47 -9.75
C ASN A 35 -0.71 -0.01 -9.98
N ILE A 36 0.27 0.88 -10.21
CA ILE A 36 0.05 2.33 -10.37
C ILE A 36 -0.67 2.67 -11.67
N TYR A 37 -0.51 1.83 -12.71
CA TYR A 37 -1.19 2.04 -13.98
C TYR A 37 -2.72 2.10 -13.81
N PHE A 38 -3.31 1.25 -12.95
CA PHE A 38 -4.74 1.32 -12.71
C PHE A 38 -5.17 2.64 -12.08
N LEU A 39 -4.40 3.17 -11.12
CA LEU A 39 -4.70 4.46 -10.49
C LEU A 39 -4.65 5.59 -11.53
N ASP A 40 -3.58 5.64 -12.31
CA ASP A 40 -3.41 6.65 -13.35
C ASP A 40 -4.50 6.54 -14.43
N SER A 41 -4.85 5.31 -14.84
CA SER A 41 -5.90 5.04 -15.83
C SER A 41 -7.27 5.53 -15.34
N TYR A 42 -7.66 5.23 -14.11
CA TYR A 42 -8.96 5.69 -13.57
C TYR A 42 -9.00 7.21 -13.38
N ARG A 43 -7.90 7.81 -12.90
CA ARG A 43 -7.77 9.27 -12.80
C ARG A 43 -7.95 9.95 -14.15
N ASN A 44 -7.21 9.50 -15.16
CA ASN A 44 -7.31 10.04 -16.51
C ASN A 44 -8.70 9.81 -17.13
N TYR A 45 -9.30 8.65 -16.92
CA TYR A 45 -10.64 8.35 -17.42
C TYR A 45 -11.68 9.32 -16.84
N ILE A 46 -11.68 9.56 -15.53
CA ILE A 46 -12.66 10.46 -14.90
C ILE A 46 -12.43 11.91 -15.37
N ALA A 47 -11.18 12.39 -15.39
CA ALA A 47 -10.87 13.73 -15.90
C ALA A 47 -11.29 13.95 -17.35
N LYS A 48 -11.17 12.92 -18.20
CA LYS A 48 -11.57 13.00 -19.60
C LYS A 48 -13.09 13.04 -19.79
N ASN A 49 -13.85 12.36 -18.94
CA ASN A 49 -15.30 12.20 -19.12
C ASN A 49 -16.13 13.24 -18.37
N PHE A 50 -15.55 13.90 -17.36
CA PHE A 50 -16.27 14.84 -16.50
C PHE A 50 -15.50 16.15 -16.36
N ASP A 51 -16.24 17.24 -16.09
CA ASP A 51 -15.69 18.60 -15.91
C ASP A 51 -15.03 18.73 -14.53
N VAL A 52 -14.00 17.95 -14.24
CA VAL A 52 -13.41 17.82 -12.90
C VAL A 52 -11.89 17.75 -12.95
N VAL A 53 -11.25 18.23 -11.88
CA VAL A 53 -9.87 17.86 -11.58
C VAL A 53 -9.90 16.62 -10.70
N THR A 54 -9.16 15.60 -11.11
CA THR A 54 -9.08 14.31 -10.42
C THR A 54 -7.74 14.15 -9.75
N ILE A 55 -7.70 13.54 -8.57
CA ILE A 55 -6.52 13.48 -7.72
C ILE A 55 -6.30 12.06 -7.19
N ASN A 56 -5.08 11.55 -7.30
CA ASN A 56 -4.61 10.47 -6.45
C ASN A 56 -3.56 10.99 -5.48
N VAL A 57 -3.62 10.55 -4.23
CA VAL A 57 -2.63 10.88 -3.19
C VAL A 57 -1.87 9.61 -2.85
N PHE A 58 -0.54 9.68 -2.90
CA PHE A 58 0.35 8.58 -2.52
C PHE A 58 0.63 8.74 -1.01
N TYR A 59 -0.41 8.42 -0.25
CA TYR A 59 -0.54 8.71 1.18
C TYR A 59 0.43 7.90 2.08
N HIS A 60 0.42 8.19 3.37
CA HIS A 60 1.21 7.52 4.40
C HIS A 60 0.91 6.02 4.46
N CYS A 61 1.94 5.17 4.39
CA CYS A 61 1.80 3.72 4.19
C CYS A 61 1.17 3.31 2.84
N PHE A 62 1.20 4.16 1.81
CA PHE A 62 0.73 3.78 0.47
C PHE A 62 1.49 2.56 -0.07
N CYS A 63 2.80 2.49 0.14
CA CYS A 63 3.67 1.39 -0.30
C CYS A 63 3.67 0.19 0.67
N ALA A 64 2.51 -0.23 1.19
CA ALA A 64 2.41 -1.30 2.18
C ALA A 64 2.24 -2.72 1.58
N ARG A 65 2.19 -2.86 0.25
CA ARG A 65 2.02 -4.14 -0.47
C ARG A 65 3.02 -4.30 -1.60
N GLN A 66 3.24 -5.51 -2.09
CA GLN A 66 4.10 -5.70 -3.27
C GLN A 66 3.43 -5.07 -4.50
N SER A 67 4.27 -4.43 -5.31
CA SER A 67 3.95 -3.70 -6.53
C SER A 67 4.77 -4.22 -7.69
N ILE A 68 4.17 -4.15 -8.88
CA ILE A 68 4.90 -4.31 -10.14
C ILE A 68 5.86 -3.14 -10.41
N ASP A 69 5.60 -1.97 -9.81
CA ASP A 69 6.50 -0.82 -9.83
C ASP A 69 7.39 -0.85 -8.59
N GLN A 70 8.67 -1.18 -8.79
CA GLN A 70 9.65 -1.34 -7.69
C GLN A 70 9.73 -0.11 -6.77
N LYS A 71 9.52 1.10 -7.30
CA LYS A 71 9.50 2.35 -6.51
C LYS A 71 8.47 2.32 -5.38
N TYR A 72 7.36 1.58 -5.55
CA TYR A 72 6.25 1.54 -4.61
C TYR A 72 6.21 0.25 -3.79
N ASN A 73 7.31 -0.50 -3.75
CA ASN A 73 7.47 -1.66 -2.88
C ASN A 73 7.83 -1.25 -1.44
N PRO A 74 7.33 -1.98 -0.43
CA PRO A 74 7.90 -1.98 0.91
C PRO A 74 9.25 -2.69 0.91
N LYS A 75 10.02 -2.46 1.97
CA LYS A 75 11.16 -3.31 2.34
C LYS A 75 10.68 -4.49 3.18
N LEU A 76 11.30 -5.64 3.00
CA LEU A 76 11.04 -6.84 3.79
C LEU A 76 12.14 -6.94 4.85
N ILE A 77 11.77 -6.74 6.11
CA ILE A 77 12.73 -6.71 7.22
C ILE A 77 12.42 -7.86 8.17
N PRO A 78 13.29 -8.87 8.29
CA PRO A 78 13.08 -9.96 9.25
C PRO A 78 13.37 -9.50 10.67
N ASN A 79 12.64 -10.03 11.64
CA ASN A 79 13.01 -9.92 13.04
C ASN A 79 13.93 -11.09 13.48
N LYS A 80 14.33 -11.12 14.75
CA LYS A 80 15.22 -12.17 15.28
C LYS A 80 14.66 -13.59 15.10
N ASP A 81 13.37 -13.79 15.36
CA ASP A 81 12.73 -15.10 15.25
C ASP A 81 12.61 -15.54 13.78
N ASP A 82 12.36 -14.59 12.89
CA ASP A 82 12.35 -14.81 11.44
C ASP A 82 13.73 -15.26 10.96
N LEU A 83 14.79 -14.59 11.41
CA LEU A 83 16.18 -14.93 11.09
C LEU A 83 16.55 -16.33 11.62
N GLU A 84 16.11 -16.70 12.81
CA GLU A 84 16.32 -18.05 13.33
C GLU A 84 15.62 -19.10 12.47
N ARG A 85 14.35 -18.87 12.12
CA ARG A 85 13.55 -19.78 11.29
C ARG A 85 14.14 -19.95 9.89
N ILE A 86 14.42 -18.86 9.18
CA ILE A 86 14.97 -18.93 7.81
C ILE A 86 16.35 -19.60 7.80
N ASN A 87 17.20 -19.36 8.80
CA ASN A 87 18.51 -20.01 8.86
C ASN A 87 18.41 -21.52 9.12
N ASN A 88 17.40 -21.97 9.86
CA ASN A 88 17.11 -23.40 9.99
C ASN A 88 16.57 -23.99 8.68
N ILE A 89 15.70 -23.27 7.97
CA ILE A 89 15.22 -23.66 6.64
C ILE A 89 16.39 -23.81 5.66
N LEU A 90 17.27 -22.80 5.59
CA LEU A 90 18.45 -22.81 4.72
C LEU A 90 19.33 -24.04 4.96
N LYS A 91 19.59 -24.41 6.22
CA LYS A 91 20.33 -25.64 6.54
C LYS A 91 19.62 -26.88 6.00
N ASN A 92 18.30 -26.99 6.21
CA ASN A 92 17.52 -28.16 5.81
C ASN A 92 17.43 -28.35 4.29
N ILE A 93 17.52 -27.27 3.51
CA ILE A 93 17.47 -27.32 2.03
C ILE A 93 18.87 -27.29 1.38
N ASN A 94 19.94 -27.49 2.16
CA ASN A 94 21.35 -27.45 1.72
C ASN A 94 21.84 -26.08 1.22
N LEU A 95 21.25 -24.99 1.73
CA LEU A 95 21.67 -23.59 1.48
C LEU A 95 22.25 -22.90 2.72
N GLY A 96 22.68 -23.66 3.73
CA GLY A 96 23.19 -23.13 5.00
C GLY A 96 24.43 -22.22 4.88
N HIS A 97 25.13 -22.24 3.73
CA HIS A 97 26.26 -21.35 3.45
C HIS A 97 25.86 -19.89 3.21
N LEU A 98 24.58 -19.61 2.91
CA LEU A 98 24.11 -18.24 2.63
C LEU A 98 23.97 -17.39 3.89
N LEU A 99 23.62 -17.99 5.04
CA LEU A 99 23.38 -17.36 6.34
C LEU A 99 22.61 -16.02 6.24
N ALA A 100 21.29 -16.07 6.45
CA ALA A 100 20.44 -14.89 6.41
C ALA A 100 20.68 -13.94 7.59
N ASN A 101 20.64 -12.64 7.30
CA ASN A 101 20.66 -11.50 8.21
C ASN A 101 19.74 -10.39 7.67
N GLU A 102 19.65 -9.27 8.38
CA GLU A 102 18.77 -8.14 8.01
C GLU A 102 19.12 -7.52 6.64
N ASP A 103 20.39 -7.53 6.24
CA ASP A 103 20.87 -6.87 5.03
C ASP A 103 20.69 -7.72 3.76
N ASN A 104 20.67 -9.06 3.91
CA ASN A 104 20.65 -10.01 2.79
C ASN A 104 19.34 -10.80 2.64
N PHE A 105 18.36 -10.58 3.52
CA PHE A 105 17.12 -11.34 3.57
C PHE A 105 16.38 -11.37 2.23
N GLU A 106 16.13 -10.19 1.64
CA GLU A 106 15.44 -10.06 0.36
C GLU A 106 16.19 -10.78 -0.78
N GLN A 107 17.52 -10.69 -0.77
CA GLN A 107 18.39 -11.25 -1.80
C GLN A 107 18.47 -12.78 -1.73
N ILE A 108 18.21 -13.38 -0.56
CA ILE A 108 18.23 -14.84 -0.38
C ILE A 108 16.94 -15.51 -0.88
N ILE A 109 15.81 -14.78 -0.87
CA ILE A 109 14.49 -15.31 -1.24
C ILE A 109 14.49 -16.06 -2.59
N PRO A 110 15.07 -15.52 -3.69
CA PRO A 110 15.08 -16.22 -4.98
C PRO A 110 15.84 -17.56 -4.95
N PHE A 111 16.89 -17.70 -4.13
CA PHE A 111 17.63 -18.95 -4.00
C PHE A 111 16.80 -20.02 -3.28
N ILE A 112 16.01 -19.61 -2.28
CA ILE A 112 15.06 -20.51 -1.59
C ILE A 112 13.97 -20.97 -2.56
N GLU A 113 13.38 -20.06 -3.33
CA GLU A 113 12.37 -20.38 -4.35
C GLU A 113 12.92 -21.39 -5.36
N GLN A 114 14.11 -21.14 -5.93
CA GLN A 114 14.74 -22.05 -6.87
C GLN A 114 14.97 -23.43 -6.25
N ARG A 115 15.55 -23.47 -5.05
CA ARG A 115 15.87 -24.73 -4.38
C ARG A 115 14.63 -25.54 -4.02
N ALA A 116 13.55 -24.87 -3.60
CA ALA A 116 12.27 -25.51 -3.35
C ALA A 116 11.70 -26.13 -4.63
N GLY A 117 11.83 -25.47 -5.78
CA GLY A 117 11.47 -26.01 -7.08
C GLY A 117 12.26 -27.27 -7.45
N GLU A 118 13.58 -27.26 -7.26
CA GLU A 118 14.45 -28.42 -7.52
C GLU A 118 14.09 -29.63 -6.66
N ILE A 119 13.83 -29.42 -5.37
CA ILE A 119 13.44 -30.50 -4.43
C ILE A 119 12.12 -31.14 -4.85
N LYS A 120 11.15 -30.33 -5.31
CA LYS A 120 9.87 -30.81 -5.85
C LYS A 120 10.04 -31.60 -7.14
N GLN A 121 10.82 -31.07 -8.09
CA GLN A 121 11.10 -31.75 -9.36
C GLN A 121 11.80 -33.10 -9.16
N ALA A 122 12.60 -33.24 -8.10
CA ALA A 122 13.21 -34.49 -7.71
C ALA A 122 12.25 -35.48 -7.00
N GLY A 123 10.99 -35.11 -6.78
CA GLY A 123 9.98 -35.93 -6.10
C GLY A 123 10.23 -36.15 -4.61
N LEU A 124 11.04 -35.28 -3.98
CA LEU A 124 11.41 -35.42 -2.56
C LEU A 124 10.33 -34.86 -1.61
N VAL A 125 9.48 -33.97 -2.12
CA VAL A 125 8.36 -33.36 -1.41
C VAL A 125 7.15 -33.22 -2.34
N ASP A 126 5.98 -33.09 -1.76
CA ASP A 126 4.74 -32.89 -2.52
C ASP A 126 4.71 -31.55 -3.26
N GLU A 127 4.17 -31.53 -4.48
CA GLU A 127 4.15 -30.34 -5.34
C GLU A 127 3.37 -29.17 -4.73
N SER A 128 2.36 -29.45 -3.89
CA SER A 128 1.54 -28.44 -3.23
C SER A 128 2.23 -27.77 -2.04
N GLN A 129 3.27 -28.38 -1.45
CA GLN A 129 3.95 -27.83 -0.27
C GLN A 129 4.68 -26.54 -0.59
N LYS A 130 4.64 -25.55 0.31
CA LYS A 130 5.40 -24.30 0.17
C LYS A 130 6.22 -24.02 1.41
N ILE A 131 7.37 -23.38 1.21
CA ILE A 131 8.20 -22.90 2.32
C ILE A 131 7.58 -21.61 2.84
N GLY A 132 7.19 -21.60 4.12
CA GLY A 132 6.74 -20.39 4.81
C GLY A 132 7.92 -19.59 5.34
N LEU A 133 8.02 -18.34 4.91
CA LEU A 133 8.88 -17.30 5.45
C LEU A 133 8.02 -16.28 6.20
N SER A 134 8.64 -15.43 7.00
CA SER A 134 7.95 -14.34 7.68
C SER A 134 8.90 -13.16 7.81
N CYS A 135 8.39 -11.95 7.62
CA CYS A 135 9.12 -10.69 7.84
C CYS A 135 8.13 -9.55 8.08
N ASP A 136 8.63 -8.36 8.39
CA ASP A 136 7.84 -7.13 8.43
C ASP A 136 7.90 -6.41 7.08
N PHE A 137 6.77 -5.83 6.66
CA PHE A 137 6.65 -5.02 5.45
C PHE A 137 6.74 -3.55 5.83
N ILE A 138 7.89 -2.94 5.58
CA ILE A 138 8.18 -1.56 6.00
C ILE A 138 8.09 -0.61 4.80
N PRO A 139 7.12 0.32 4.76
CA PRO A 139 7.07 1.32 3.71
C PRO A 139 8.36 2.16 3.67
N PRO A 140 8.84 2.56 2.48
CA PRO A 140 10.18 3.11 2.31
C PRO A 140 10.33 4.55 2.84
N ASN A 141 9.24 5.20 3.24
CA ASN A 141 9.18 6.63 3.55
C ASN A 141 9.28 6.96 5.05
N GLY A 142 9.66 5.98 5.88
CA GLY A 142 9.65 6.12 7.35
C GLY A 142 8.23 6.16 7.92
N ASP A 143 7.28 5.54 7.21
CA ASP A 143 5.88 5.54 7.59
C ASP A 143 5.65 4.48 8.67
N TYR A 144 5.05 4.88 9.80
CA TYR A 144 4.53 3.95 10.80
C TYR A 144 3.04 3.70 10.55
N GLN A 145 2.58 2.48 10.84
CA GLN A 145 1.19 2.12 10.61
C GLN A 145 0.28 2.71 11.70
N ASN A 146 -0.72 3.50 11.29
CA ASN A 146 -1.76 4.03 12.19
C ASN A 146 -3.18 3.92 11.60
N PHE A 147 -3.29 3.12 10.55
CA PHE A 147 -4.52 2.70 9.91
C PHE A 147 -5.53 3.83 9.67
N GLY A 148 -5.07 4.92 9.05
CA GLY A 148 -5.97 5.91 8.44
C GLY A 148 -5.73 7.35 8.83
N ILE A 149 -5.25 7.63 10.06
CA ILE A 149 -5.12 9.03 10.53
C ILE A 149 -4.14 9.81 9.67
N MET A 150 -2.92 9.31 9.47
CA MET A 150 -1.93 10.02 8.64
C MET A 150 -2.31 10.00 7.17
N ALA A 151 -2.90 8.91 6.68
CA ALA A 151 -3.36 8.83 5.31
C ALA A 151 -4.47 9.86 5.01
N ALA A 152 -5.46 10.01 5.89
CA ALA A 152 -6.51 11.02 5.75
C ALA A 152 -5.94 12.45 5.81
N LEU A 153 -5.00 12.71 6.72
CA LEU A 153 -4.31 14.00 6.81
C LEU A 153 -3.51 14.33 5.54
N ASP A 154 -2.91 13.34 4.88
CA ASP A 154 -2.23 13.56 3.60
C ASP A 154 -3.20 14.01 2.51
N HIS A 155 -4.40 13.44 2.44
CA HIS A 155 -5.41 13.89 1.48
C HIS A 155 -5.85 15.34 1.75
N ILE A 156 -6.07 15.68 3.02
CA ILE A 156 -6.39 17.06 3.43
C ILE A 156 -5.25 18.02 3.07
N ASN A 157 -3.99 17.61 3.28
CA ASN A 157 -2.83 18.44 2.96
C ASN A 157 -2.60 18.55 1.44
N ALA A 158 -2.88 17.50 0.67
CA ALA A 158 -2.86 17.54 -0.79
C ALA A 158 -3.88 18.55 -1.32
N LEU A 159 -5.11 18.58 -0.78
CA LEU A 159 -6.10 19.60 -1.12
C LEU A 159 -5.56 21.01 -0.81
N LYS A 160 -5.03 21.23 0.40
CA LYS A 160 -4.51 22.53 0.82
C LYS A 160 -3.37 23.03 -0.07
N ASP A 161 -2.45 22.15 -0.43
CA ASP A 161 -1.35 22.49 -1.35
C ASP A 161 -1.89 22.77 -2.77
N LEU A 162 -2.84 21.98 -3.25
CA LEU A 162 -3.47 22.19 -4.55
C LEU A 162 -4.14 23.55 -4.66
N VAL A 163 -5.05 23.90 -3.73
CA VAL A 163 -5.78 25.18 -3.80
C VAL A 163 -4.87 26.38 -3.56
N LYS A 164 -3.75 26.20 -2.85
CA LYS A 164 -2.71 27.23 -2.74
C LYS A 164 -2.01 27.47 -4.08
N ARG A 165 -1.74 26.41 -4.85
CA ARG A 165 -1.10 26.50 -6.18
C ARG A 165 -2.07 26.95 -7.26
N PHE A 166 -3.35 26.59 -7.13
CA PHE A 166 -4.42 26.90 -8.07
C PHE A 166 -5.60 27.55 -7.32
N PRO A 167 -5.50 28.85 -6.95
CA PRO A 167 -6.53 29.52 -6.15
C PRO A 167 -7.93 29.49 -6.76
N LYS A 168 -8.04 29.41 -8.08
CA LYS A 168 -9.33 29.29 -8.79
C LYS A 168 -10.12 28.03 -8.44
N LEU A 169 -9.46 26.99 -7.92
CA LEU A 169 -10.10 25.73 -7.52
C LEU A 169 -10.62 25.78 -6.08
N ALA A 170 -10.27 26.80 -5.29
CA ALA A 170 -10.51 26.83 -3.85
C ALA A 170 -11.99 26.72 -3.47
N ASP A 171 -12.88 27.31 -4.28
CA ASP A 171 -14.32 27.36 -4.01
C ASP A 171 -15.09 26.23 -4.68
N LEU A 172 -14.44 25.39 -5.49
CA LEU A 172 -15.10 24.26 -6.14
C LEU A 172 -15.49 23.17 -5.12
N PRO A 173 -16.57 22.42 -5.35
CA PRO A 173 -16.93 21.24 -4.56
C PRO A 173 -15.79 20.22 -4.45
N LYS A 174 -15.56 19.66 -3.26
CA LYS A 174 -14.54 18.64 -2.97
C LYS A 174 -15.20 17.31 -2.67
N ILE A 175 -15.01 16.35 -3.57
CA ILE A 175 -15.60 15.02 -3.50
C ILE A 175 -14.48 14.00 -3.24
N TYR A 176 -14.71 13.08 -2.31
CA TYR A 176 -13.78 11.99 -1.99
C TYR A 176 -14.48 10.66 -2.24
N GLY A 177 -13.94 9.86 -3.15
CA GLY A 177 -14.51 8.59 -3.55
C GLY A 177 -13.50 7.46 -3.45
N GLY A 178 -13.92 6.32 -2.89
CA GLY A 178 -13.05 5.16 -2.78
C GLY A 178 -13.76 3.87 -2.40
N GLY A 179 -13.09 2.76 -2.69
CA GLY A 179 -13.56 1.42 -2.33
C GLY A 179 -12.73 0.80 -1.21
N SER A 180 -13.35 -0.04 -0.37
CA SER A 180 -12.68 -0.71 0.75
C SER A 180 -11.97 0.33 1.65
N TYR A 181 -10.65 0.24 1.83
CA TYR A 181 -9.88 1.24 2.58
C TYR A 181 -10.06 2.67 2.06
N GLY A 182 -10.22 2.87 0.75
CA GLY A 182 -10.45 4.20 0.18
C GLY A 182 -11.80 4.80 0.59
N GLY A 183 -12.83 3.96 0.76
CA GLY A 183 -14.12 4.35 1.29
C GLY A 183 -14.03 4.73 2.77
N TYR A 184 -13.34 3.91 3.56
CA TYR A 184 -13.00 4.21 4.95
C TYR A 184 -12.27 5.55 5.08
N LEU A 185 -11.24 5.80 4.26
CA LEU A 185 -10.50 7.07 4.26
C LEU A 185 -11.39 8.24 3.85
N SER A 186 -12.25 8.09 2.84
CA SER A 186 -13.17 9.16 2.41
C SER A 186 -14.10 9.59 3.54
N LEU A 187 -14.67 8.63 4.28
CA LEU A 187 -15.49 8.91 5.46
C LEU A 187 -14.67 9.51 6.62
N LEU A 188 -13.43 9.05 6.82
CA LEU A 188 -12.55 9.57 7.86
C LEU A 188 -12.14 11.03 7.60
N ILE A 189 -11.83 11.38 6.35
CA ILE A 189 -11.51 12.75 5.93
C ILE A 189 -12.71 13.68 6.22
N ALA A 190 -13.94 13.25 5.90
CA ALA A 190 -15.15 14.01 6.19
C ALA A 190 -15.37 14.25 7.69
N LYS A 191 -14.94 13.32 8.55
CA LYS A 191 -15.02 13.48 10.02
C LYS A 191 -13.94 14.41 10.56
N ILE A 192 -12.72 14.32 10.03
CA ILE A 192 -11.57 15.13 10.48
C ILE A 192 -11.70 16.59 10.01
N ALA A 193 -12.16 16.79 8.79
CA ALA A 193 -12.16 18.08 8.13
C ALA A 193 -13.45 18.31 7.30
N PRO A 194 -14.62 18.37 7.95
CA PRO A 194 -15.91 18.43 7.26
C PRO A 194 -16.05 19.65 6.33
N TRP A 195 -15.42 20.78 6.66
CA TRP A 195 -15.41 21.99 5.83
C TRP A 195 -14.57 21.87 4.54
N TYR A 196 -13.82 20.79 4.36
CA TYR A 196 -13.06 20.49 3.15
C TYR A 196 -13.69 19.35 2.33
N VAL A 197 -14.95 18.97 2.63
CA VAL A 197 -15.67 17.87 2.00
C VAL A 197 -17.11 18.26 1.69
N ASP A 198 -17.46 18.23 0.40
CA ASP A 198 -18.82 18.50 -0.09
C ASP A 198 -19.56 17.20 -0.48
N GLY A 199 -18.82 16.11 -0.71
CA GLY A 199 -19.41 14.81 -1.04
C GLY A 199 -18.48 13.64 -0.76
N VAL A 200 -19.07 12.50 -0.37
CA VAL A 200 -18.38 11.23 -0.17
C VAL A 200 -19.05 10.13 -0.99
N ILE A 201 -18.24 9.36 -1.72
CA ILE A 201 -18.67 8.14 -2.41
C ILE A 201 -17.95 6.97 -1.75
N ASP A 202 -18.64 6.25 -0.88
CA ASP A 202 -18.13 5.05 -0.22
C ASP A 202 -18.59 3.79 -0.95
N ASN A 203 -17.65 2.93 -1.30
CA ASN A 203 -17.92 1.59 -1.78
C ASN A 203 -17.29 0.54 -0.84
N SER A 204 -18.09 0.03 0.10
CA SER A 204 -17.69 -1.04 1.02
C SER A 204 -16.54 -0.66 1.97
N GLY A 205 -16.49 0.60 2.43
CA GLY A 205 -15.61 1.04 3.50
C GLY A 205 -15.91 0.39 4.84
N SER A 206 -14.88 0.16 5.65
CA SER A 206 -15.07 -0.41 6.98
C SER A 206 -15.59 0.65 7.96
N ALA A 207 -16.60 0.30 8.75
CA ALA A 207 -17.10 1.17 9.82
C ALA A 207 -16.20 1.14 11.08
N LEU A 208 -15.49 0.02 11.29
CA LEU A 208 -14.54 -0.21 12.38
C LEU A 208 -13.13 -0.33 11.82
N PRO A 209 -12.08 0.07 12.58
CA PRO A 209 -10.70 -0.16 12.19
C PRO A 209 -10.40 -1.68 12.26
N PRO A 210 -10.13 -2.35 11.12
CA PRO A 210 -9.63 -3.72 11.11
C PRO A 210 -8.29 -3.83 11.87
N LEU A 211 -8.36 -4.44 13.05
CA LEU A 211 -7.24 -4.56 14.00
C LEU A 211 -6.07 -5.34 13.44
N ASN A 212 -6.28 -6.24 12.48
CA ASN A 212 -5.20 -6.99 11.84
C ASN A 212 -4.16 -6.11 11.16
N TYR A 213 -4.55 -4.95 10.62
CA TYR A 213 -3.58 -4.02 10.02
C TYR A 213 -2.90 -3.11 11.05
N ILE A 214 -3.31 -3.17 12.33
CA ILE A 214 -2.71 -2.38 13.41
C ILE A 214 -1.81 -3.29 14.28
N LEU A 215 -2.33 -4.46 14.64
CA LEU A 215 -1.69 -5.41 15.55
C LEU A 215 -0.81 -6.42 14.80
N GLY A 216 -1.04 -6.65 13.51
CA GLY A 216 -0.21 -7.51 12.67
C GLY A 216 -0.03 -8.90 13.26
N ARG A 217 1.22 -9.26 13.55
CA ARG A 217 1.64 -10.56 14.08
C ARG A 217 1.04 -10.92 15.44
N GLU A 218 0.60 -9.93 16.22
CA GLU A 218 -0.03 -10.15 17.52
C GLU A 218 -1.48 -10.67 17.40
N MET A 219 -2.05 -10.66 16.20
CA MET A 219 -3.35 -11.28 15.96
C MET A 219 -3.25 -12.81 15.89
N GLU A 220 -4.31 -13.51 16.30
CA GLU A 220 -4.40 -14.98 16.16
C GLU A 220 -4.19 -15.48 14.72
N SER A 221 -4.55 -14.66 13.71
CA SER A 221 -4.34 -14.97 12.29
C SER A 221 -2.91 -14.75 11.80
N GLY A 222 -2.03 -14.16 12.63
CA GLY A 222 -0.58 -14.08 12.44
C GLY A 222 -0.03 -13.13 11.37
N CYS A 223 -0.83 -12.69 10.39
CA CYS A 223 -0.36 -11.76 9.34
C CYS A 223 -1.49 -10.90 8.75
N ASP A 224 -1.14 -9.73 8.21
CA ASP A 224 -2.06 -8.81 7.53
C ASP A 224 -2.03 -8.96 5.99
N TYR A 225 -1.01 -9.65 5.47
CA TYR A 225 -0.72 -9.83 4.06
C TYR A 225 0.15 -11.06 3.86
N VAL A 226 -0.04 -11.74 2.72
CA VAL A 226 0.76 -12.89 2.30
C VAL A 226 1.21 -12.68 0.86
N LEU A 227 2.50 -12.83 0.62
CA LEU A 227 3.07 -12.98 -0.72
C LEU A 227 3.10 -14.45 -1.10
N ASN A 228 2.46 -14.76 -2.22
CA ASN A 228 2.31 -16.12 -2.69
C ASN A 228 3.05 -16.30 -4.02
N SER A 229 4.21 -16.95 -3.99
CA SER A 229 4.98 -17.33 -5.18
C SER A 229 4.66 -18.77 -5.62
N SER A 230 5.47 -19.37 -6.49
CA SER A 230 5.28 -20.76 -6.90
C SER A 230 5.63 -21.73 -5.77
N HIS A 231 6.67 -21.44 -4.98
CA HIS A 231 7.24 -22.39 -4.01
C HIS A 231 7.39 -21.85 -2.58
N ILE A 232 7.21 -20.55 -2.37
CA ILE A 232 7.26 -19.91 -1.05
C ILE A 232 5.98 -19.13 -0.74
N LEU A 233 5.75 -18.94 0.55
CA LEU A 233 4.80 -18.00 1.13
C LEU A 233 5.60 -17.07 2.04
N ILE A 234 5.38 -15.76 1.96
CA ILE A 234 5.98 -14.77 2.86
C ILE A 234 4.86 -14.02 3.57
#